data_AF-A0A016W442-F1
#
_entry.id   AF-A0A016W442-F1
#
_cell.length_a   1.000
_cell.length_b   1.000
_cell.length_c   1.000
_cell.angle_alpha   90.00
_cell.angle_beta   90.00
_cell.angle_gamma   90.00
#
_symmetry.space_group_name_H-M   'P 1'
#
loop_
_entity.id
_entity.type
_entity.pdbx_description
1 polymer ?
#
loop_
_entity_poly.entity_id
_entity_poly.type
_entity_poly.pdbx_seq_one_letter_code
_entity_poly.pdbx_strand_id
1 'polypeptide(L)' 'MFESKNREEYIGETGRALNIRIKEHLASKKRRSLTLPLGKHRVEAHDGNDFCVKCNILTYEAEVSA' A
#
# COMPACT_ATOMS: atom_id res chain seq x y z
N MET A 1 20.94 -7.23 -18.41
CA MET A 1 19.53 -6.99 -18.74
C MET A 1 18.76 -7.07 -17.44
N PHE A 2 18.50 -5.92 -16.79
CA PHE A 2 17.69 -5.90 -15.56
C PHE A 2 16.26 -5.63 -15.99
N GLU A 3 15.43 -6.66 -15.94
CA GLU A 3 14.00 -6.56 -16.21
C GLU A 3 13.32 -6.01 -14.97
N SER A 4 13.01 -4.70 -14.96
CA SER A 4 12.15 -4.10 -13.94
C SER A 4 10.70 -4.50 -14.23
N LYS A 5 10.26 -5.61 -13.66
CA LYS A 5 8.84 -5.97 -13.58
C LYS A 5 8.14 -5.17 -12.48
N ASN A 6 6.89 -4.81 -12.76
CA ASN A 6 5.84 -4.31 -11.87
C ASN A 6 5.86 -2.84 -11.47
N ARG A 7 5.15 -2.02 -12.26
CA ARG A 7 4.50 -0.79 -11.79
C ARG A 7 3.07 -1.13 -11.36
N GLU A 8 2.92 -1.91 -10.30
CA GLU A 8 1.61 -2.10 -9.66
C GLU A 8 1.35 -0.92 -8.73
N GLU A 9 0.76 0.13 -9.28
CA GLU A 9 0.35 1.33 -8.53
C GLU A 9 -1.05 1.11 -7.95
N TYR A 10 -1.19 1.24 -6.63
CA TYR A 10 -2.49 1.22 -5.95
C TYR A 10 -2.90 2.66 -5.63
N ILE A 11 -4.08 3.05 -6.10
CA ILE A 11 -4.73 4.31 -5.75
C ILE A 11 -5.98 3.98 -4.94
N GLY A 12 -6.08 4.55 -3.74
CA GLY A 12 -7.22 4.35 -2.87
C GLY A 12 -7.50 5.58 -2.02
N GLU A 13 -8.78 5.86 -1.81
CA GLU A 13 -9.25 6.90 -0.90
C GLU A 13 -9.42 6.37 0.53
N THR A 14 -9.46 7.29 1.49
CA THR A 14 -9.83 6.96 2.86
C THR A 14 -10.46 8.15 3.57
N GLY A 15 -11.57 7.90 4.28
CA GLY A 15 -12.12 8.87 5.25
C GLY A 15 -11.49 8.75 6.64
N ARG A 16 -10.55 7.83 6.85
CA ARG A 16 -9.81 7.69 8.12
C ARG A 16 -8.52 8.48 8.04
N ALA A 17 -7.97 8.84 9.20
CA ALA A 17 -6.65 9.47 9.25
C ALA A 17 -5.60 8.65 8.47
N LEU A 18 -4.85 9.32 7.60
CA LEU A 18 -3.93 8.69 6.64
C LEU A 18 -2.90 7.79 7.34
N ASN A 19 -2.40 8.20 8.52
CA ASN A 19 -1.45 7.43 9.32
C ASN A 19 -2.00 6.04 9.73
N ILE A 20 -3.31 5.93 9.95
CA ILE A 20 -3.96 4.65 10.29
C ILE A 20 -3.98 3.72 9.09
N ARG A 21 -4.38 4.21 7.91
CA ARG A 21 -4.39 3.40 6.69
C ARG A 21 -3.00 2.92 6.29
N ILE A 22 -1.98 3.78 6.41
CA ILE A 22 -0.59 3.40 6.16
C ILE A 22 -0.19 2.22 7.07
N LYS A 23 -0.49 2.30 8.38
CA LYS A 23 -0.17 1.22 9.33
C LYS A 23 -0.86 -0.10 8.98
N GLU A 24 -2.13 -0.06 8.55
CA GLU A 24 -2.87 -1.25 8.13
C GLU A 24 -2.24 -1.92 6.90
N HIS A 25 -1.88 -1.10 5.90
CA HIS A 25 -1.20 -1.58 4.71
C HIS A 25 0.15 -2.22 5.06
N LEU A 26 0.97 -1.57 5.90
CA LEU A 26 2.25 -2.13 6.33
C LEU A 26 2.08 -3.41 7.18
N ALA A 27 1.05 -3.48 8.03
CA ALA A 27 0.74 -4.68 8.79
C ALA A 27 0.37 -5.86 7.86
N SER A 28 -0.40 -5.61 6.81
CA SER A 28 -0.75 -6.63 5.81
C SER A 28 0.47 -7.17 5.06
N LYS A 29 1.39 -6.27 4.67
CA LYS A 29 2.68 -6.60 4.03
C LYS A 29 3.55 -7.47 4.95
N LYS A 30 3.66 -7.08 6.22
CA LYS A 30 4.42 -7.84 7.24
C LYS A 30 3.88 -9.26 7.39
N ARG A 31 2.55 -9.41 7.44
CA ARG A 31 1.86 -10.69 7.62
C ARG A 31 1.79 -11.55 6.35
N ARG A 32 2.15 -11.01 5.17
CA ARG A 32 1.96 -11.69 3.87
C ARG A 32 0.50 -12.12 3.67
N SER A 33 -0.43 -11.26 4.07
CA SER A 33 -1.87 -11.54 3.95
C SER A 33 -2.28 -11.65 2.48
N LEU A 34 -2.80 -12.80 2.06
CA LEU A 34 -3.25 -13.02 0.67
C LEU A 34 -4.58 -12.30 0.34
N THR A 35 -5.29 -11.81 1.36
CA THR A 35 -6.57 -11.11 1.20
C THR A 35 -6.42 -9.60 1.07
N LEU A 36 -5.25 -9.05 1.41
CA LEU A 36 -4.98 -7.61 1.40
C LEU A 36 -3.89 -7.26 0.37
N PRO A 37 -4.00 -6.11 -0.34
CA PRO A 37 -3.20 -5.84 -1.53
C PRO A 37 -1.69 -5.98 -1.34
N LEU A 38 -1.09 -5.31 -0.34
CA LEU A 38 0.37 -5.37 -0.15
C LEU A 38 0.87 -6.72 0.34
N GLY A 39 0.05 -7.46 1.09
CA GLY A 39 0.40 -8.81 1.54
C GLY A 39 0.42 -9.79 0.36
N LYS A 40 -0.60 -9.72 -0.50
CA LYS A 40 -0.72 -10.53 -1.72
C LYS A 40 0.40 -10.19 -2.71
N HIS A 41 0.62 -8.90 -2.99
CA HIS A 41 1.70 -8.42 -3.85
C HIS A 41 3.07 -8.89 -3.38
N ARG A 42 3.33 -8.86 -2.07
CA ARG A 42 4.59 -9.39 -1.51
C ARG A 42 4.82 -10.86 -1.89
N VAL A 43 3.77 -11.68 -1.80
CA VAL A 43 3.87 -13.12 -2.07
C VAL A 43 4.00 -13.38 -3.57
N GLU A 44 3.19 -12.70 -4.39
CA GLU A 44 3.07 -13.00 -5.83
C GLU A 44 4.13 -12.31 -6.69
N ALA A 45 4.53 -11.07 -6.35
CA ALA A 45 5.46 -10.28 -7.16
C ALA A 45 6.90 -10.28 -6.61
N HIS A 46 7.07 -10.63 -5.34
CA HIS A 46 8.37 -10.60 -4.66
C HIS A 46 8.76 -11.94 -4.02
N ASP A 47 8.06 -13.03 -4.32
CA ASP A 47 8.32 -14.36 -3.76
C ASP A 47 8.36 -14.37 -2.22
N GLY A 48 7.58 -13.48 -1.60
CA GLY A 48 7.55 -13.29 -0.15
C GLY A 48 8.69 -12.44 0.42
N ASN A 49 9.63 -11.94 -0.39
CA ASN A 49 10.66 -10.99 0.03
C ASN A 49 10.06 -9.63 0.36
N ASP A 50 10.73 -8.88 1.22
CA ASP A 50 10.29 -7.53 1.56
C ASP A 50 10.63 -6.53 0.43
N PHE A 51 9.87 -5.44 0.33
CA PHE A 51 10.04 -4.41 -0.70
C PHE A 51 9.75 -3.00 -0.16
N CYS A 52 10.27 -1.97 -0.82
CA CYS A 52 10.02 -0.58 -0.44
C CYS A 52 8.64 -0.12 -0.92
N VAL A 53 7.94 0.67 -0.11
CA VAL A 53 6.66 1.28 -0.44
C VAL A 53 6.79 2.79 -0.40
N LYS A 54 6.32 3.49 -1.43
CA LYS A 54 6.18 4.94 -1.46
C LYS A 54 4.70 5.29 -1.55
N CYS A 55 4.27 6.28 -0.76
CA CYS A 55 2.91 6.82 -0.80
C CYS A 55 2.99 8.28 -1.24
N ASN A 56 2.16 8.68 -2.21
CA ASN A 56 1.97 10.05 -2.63
C ASN A 56 0.54 10.46 -2.30
N ILE A 57 0.36 11.60 -1.62
CA ILE A 57 -0.97 12.17 -1.39
C ILE A 57 -1.36 12.92 -2.67
N LEU A 58 -2.36 12.41 -3.38
CA LEU A 58 -2.83 13.02 -4.63
C LEU A 58 -3.83 14.15 -4.38
N THR A 59 -4.72 13.97 -3.40
CA THR A 59 -5.69 14.96 -2.96
C THR A 59 -5.88 14.83 -1.45
N TYR A 60 -6.19 15.93 -0.79
CA TYR A 60 -6.49 15.99 0.64
C TYR A 60 -7.61 16.99 0.86
N GLU A 61 -8.73 16.51 1.38
CA GLU A 61 -9.82 17.35 1.85
C GLU A 61 -9.65 17.54 3.36
N ALA A 62 -9.44 18.79 3.77
CA ALA A 62 -9.47 19.15 5.19
C ALA A 62 -10.91 19.03 5.69
N GLU A 63 -11.09 18.63 6.96
CA GLU A 63 -12.42 18.55 7.56
C GLU A 63 -13.17 19.88 7.35
N VAL A 64 -14.32 19.82 6.68
CA VAL A 64 -15.24 20.95 6.64
C VAL A 64 -15.82 21.07 8.04
N SER A 65 -15.44 22.13 8.76
CA SER A 65 -16.07 22.45 10.04
C SER A 65 -17.57 22.65 9.79
N ALA A 66 -18.40 21.97 10.60
CA ALA A 66 -19.85 22.06 10.53
C ALA A 66 -20.37 23.44 10.99
#